data_AF-A0A922MH06-F1
#
_entry.id   AF-A0A922MH06-F1
#
_cell.length_a   1.000
_cell.length_b   1.000
_cell.length_c   1.000
_cell.angle_alpha   90.00
_cell.angle_beta   90.00
_cell.angle_gamma   90.00
#
_symmetry.space_group_name_H-M   'P 1'
#
loop_
_entity.id
_entity.type
_entity.pdbx_description
1 polymer ?
#
loop_
_entity_poly.entity_id
_entity_poly.type
_entity_poly.pdbx_seq_one_letter_code
_entity_poly.pdbx_strand_id
1 'polypeptide(L)'
;MSAKTENTGTPIRGAKRAQFNIFSRPVSGIPATQAFRTSLVPILWVDESIVLPDDFVEELTGRLLHNLRLVDILIPVMIAACGLVLVLGTGLTVRAFYVRKSIKKTESVPEPYTQPEPETQPQPRTEIQPAN
;
A
#
# COMPACT_ATOMS: atom_id res chain seq x y z
N MET A 1 19.61 -3.75 30.49
CA MET A 1 18.28 -3.10 30.38
C MET A 1 18.32 -2.27 29.10
N SER A 2 17.56 -2.70 28.08
CA SER A 2 17.75 -2.33 26.66
C SER A 2 17.17 -0.95 26.36
N ALA A 3 18.01 0.00 25.91
CA ALA A 3 17.58 1.32 25.45
C ALA A 3 17.73 1.40 23.92
N LYS A 4 16.96 0.59 23.20
CA LYS A 4 16.74 0.73 21.76
C LYS A 4 15.25 0.93 21.54
N THR A 5 14.86 2.08 20.99
CA THR A 5 13.52 2.24 20.41
C THR A 5 13.52 1.49 19.09
N GLU A 6 12.94 0.30 19.09
CA GLU A 6 12.97 -0.68 17.99
C GLU A 6 12.40 -0.15 16.67
N ASN A 7 11.77 1.03 16.67
CA ASN A 7 11.14 1.62 15.50
C ASN A 7 11.89 2.82 14.87
N THR A 8 12.92 3.38 15.52
CA THR A 8 13.56 4.65 15.07
C THR A 8 15.07 4.55 14.87
N GLY A 9 15.72 3.51 15.40
CA GLY A 9 17.16 3.29 15.23
C GLY A 9 18.07 4.33 15.94
N THR A 10 17.49 5.40 16.50
CA THR A 10 18.21 6.44 17.22
C THR A 10 18.66 5.93 18.60
N PRO A 11 19.97 5.91 18.89
CA PRO A 11 20.45 5.52 20.20
C PRO A 11 20.14 6.62 21.23
N ILE A 12 19.19 6.36 22.13
CA ILE A 12 18.80 7.29 23.21
C ILE A 12 19.89 7.34 24.29
N ARG A 13 20.59 6.22 24.51
CA ARG A 13 21.73 6.10 25.41
C ARG A 13 22.78 5.22 24.77
N GLY A 14 24.00 5.73 24.63
CA GLY A 14 25.14 5.01 24.08
C GLY A 14 26.32 5.08 25.04
N ALA A 15 26.90 3.92 25.35
CA ALA A 15 28.16 3.85 26.06
C ALA A 15 29.17 3.13 25.16
N LYS A 16 30.23 3.85 24.77
CA LYS A 16 31.33 3.29 24.01
C LYS A 16 32.54 3.18 24.93
N ARG A 17 33.00 1.94 25.13
CA ARG A 17 34.21 1.66 25.91
C ARG A 17 35.34 1.35 24.96
N ALA A 18 36.42 2.12 25.03
CA ALA A 18 37.64 1.91 24.25
C ALA A 18 38.79 1.60 25.20
N GLN A 19 39.51 0.50 24.93
CA GLN A 19 40.72 0.15 25.65
C GLN A 19 41.93 0.42 24.78
N PHE A 20 42.82 1.29 25.25
CA PHE A 20 44.09 1.55 24.58
C PHE A 20 45.15 0.61 25.13
N ASN A 21 45.62 -0.30 24.29
CA ASN A 21 46.68 -1.24 24.58
C ASN A 21 47.92 -0.91 23.74
N ILE A 22 49.10 -1.02 24.34
CA ILE A 22 50.37 -0.99 23.61
C ILE A 22 51.01 -2.37 23.56
N PHE A 23 51.71 -2.65 22.47
CA PHE A 23 52.55 -3.83 22.37
C PHE A 23 53.89 -3.54 23.02
N SER A 24 54.09 -4.09 24.21
CA SER A 24 55.40 -4.15 24.83
C SER A 24 56.18 -5.28 24.17
N ARG A 25 57.24 -4.96 23.42
CA ARG A 25 58.16 -5.93 22.82
C ARG A 25 59.61 -5.45 23.00
N PRO A 26 60.58 -6.36 23.12
CA PRO A 26 61.98 -5.98 23.17
C PRO A 26 62.41 -5.37 21.82
N VAL A 27 63.02 -4.20 21.85
CA VAL A 27 63.54 -3.51 20.66
C VAL A 27 65.07 -3.60 20.68
N SER A 28 65.64 -4.21 19.64
CA SER A 28 67.09 -4.29 19.45
C SER A 28 67.69 -2.89 19.40
N GLY A 29 68.59 -2.58 20.33
CA GLY A 29 69.23 -1.25 20.45
C GLY A 29 68.80 -0.43 21.67
N ILE A 30 67.74 -0.82 22.40
CA ILE A 30 67.33 -0.16 23.64
C ILE A 30 67.39 -1.15 24.81
N PRO A 31 68.44 -1.13 25.65
CA PRO A 31 68.64 -2.12 26.72
C PRO A 31 67.52 -2.14 27.75
N ALA A 32 66.87 -0.99 28.00
CA ALA A 32 65.72 -0.88 28.92
C ALA A 32 64.50 -1.70 28.47
N THR A 33 64.34 -1.97 27.17
CA THR A 33 63.19 -2.74 26.64
C THR A 33 63.46 -4.24 26.53
N GLN A 34 64.71 -4.69 26.70
CA GLN A 34 65.12 -6.09 26.57
C GLN A 34 64.61 -6.99 27.71
N ALA A 35 64.32 -6.40 28.87
CA ALA A 35 63.72 -7.10 30.01
C ALA A 35 62.21 -7.32 29.83
N PHE A 36 61.57 -6.69 28.84
CA PHE A 36 60.13 -6.79 28.66
C PHE A 36 59.74 -8.00 27.81
N ARG A 37 58.76 -8.75 28.30
CA ARG A 37 58.13 -9.84 27.54
C ARG A 37 57.15 -9.26 26.51
N THR A 38 57.12 -9.88 25.32
CA THR A 38 56.14 -9.58 24.27
C THR A 38 54.72 -9.78 24.81
N SER A 39 54.03 -8.68 25.13
CA SER A 39 52.70 -8.70 25.73
C SER A 39 51.94 -7.41 25.42
N LEU A 40 50.60 -7.51 25.43
CA LEU A 40 49.71 -6.36 25.34
C LEU A 40 49.53 -5.77 26.73
N VAL A 41 50.06 -4.56 26.92
CA VAL A 41 49.95 -3.82 28.17
C VAL A 41 48.84 -2.79 28.02
N PRO A 42 47.79 -2.85 28.83
CA PRO A 42 46.78 -1.82 28.83
C PRO A 42 47.33 -0.54 29.46
N ILE A 43 47.12 0.59 28.80
CA ILE A 43 47.50 1.90 29.34
C ILE A 43 46.29 2.56 29.99
N LEU A 44 45.18 2.64 29.26
CA LEU A 44 44.00 3.35 29.72
C LEU A 44 42.72 2.82 29.07
N TRP A 45 41.61 3.05 29.78
CA TRP A 45 40.25 2.75 29.36
C TRP A 45 39.49 4.07 29.27
N VAL A 46 38.89 4.36 28.12
CA VAL A 46 38.02 5.53 27.92
C VAL A 46 36.59 5.04 27.81
N ASP A 47 35.74 5.53 28.70
CA ASP A 47 34.30 5.35 28.64
C ASP A 47 33.67 6.65 28.11
N GLU A 48 33.23 6.62 26.84
CA GLU A 48 32.47 7.70 26.24
C GLU A 48 30.99 7.40 26.43
N SER A 49 30.36 8.08 27.40
CA SER A 49 28.92 8.00 27.63
C SER A 49 28.25 9.22 27.00
N ILE A 50 27.45 9.00 25.96
CA ILE A 50 26.55 10.03 25.44
C ILE A 50 25.16 9.78 26.03
N VAL A 51 24.75 10.69 26.92
CA VAL A 51 23.40 10.72 27.48
C VAL A 51 22.69 11.86 26.78
N LEU A 52 21.76 11.53 25.89
CA LEU A 52 20.94 12.54 25.24
C LEU A 52 19.91 13.05 26.26
N PRO A 53 19.87 14.37 26.56
CA PRO A 53 18.88 14.93 27.47
C PRO A 53 17.46 14.68 26.97
N ASP A 54 16.53 14.44 27.90
CA ASP A 54 15.16 14.03 27.58
C ASP A 54 14.43 15.07 26.68
N ASP A 55 14.78 16.35 26.79
CA ASP A 55 14.24 17.44 25.95
C ASP A 55 14.53 17.22 24.44
N PHE A 56 15.74 16.78 24.09
CA PHE A 56 16.12 16.51 22.70
C PHE A 56 15.52 15.19 22.21
N VAL A 57 15.27 14.24 23.11
CA VAL A 57 14.59 12.98 22.79
C VAL A 57 13.13 13.26 22.45
N GLU A 58 12.45 14.13 23.20
CA GLU A 58 11.08 14.52 22.94
C GLU A 58 10.94 15.30 21.63
N GLU A 59 11.87 16.21 21.31
CA GLU A 59 11.86 16.93 20.04
C GLU A 59 12.10 16.01 18.83
N LEU A 60 13.07 15.09 18.89
CA LEU A 60 13.31 14.12 17.82
C LEU A 60 12.11 13.21 17.63
N THR A 61 11.58 12.66 18.73
CA THR A 61 10.43 11.75 18.71
C THR A 61 9.19 12.47 18.17
N GLY A 62 8.93 13.69 18.63
CA GLY A 62 7.82 14.54 18.22
C GLY A 62 7.88 14.92 16.75
N ARG A 63 9.05 15.17 16.17
CA ARG A 63 9.17 15.52 14.74
C ARG A 63 9.20 14.28 13.83
N LEU A 64 9.98 13.26 14.19
CA LEU A 64 10.23 12.11 13.32
C LEU A 64 9.10 11.07 13.40
N LEU A 65 8.68 10.68 14.60
CA LEU A 65 7.64 9.65 14.76
C LEU A 65 6.24 10.18 14.45
N HIS A 66 5.97 11.46 14.75
CA HIS A 66 4.66 12.04 14.44
C HIS A 66 4.45 12.12 12.92
N ASN A 67 5.45 12.57 12.16
CA ASN A 67 5.36 12.65 10.71
C ASN A 67 5.24 11.27 10.06
N LEU A 68 6.01 10.27 10.53
CA LEU A 68 5.89 8.89 10.05
C LEU A 68 4.48 8.32 10.31
N ARG A 69 3.96 8.49 11.53
CA ARG A 69 2.63 7.99 11.90
C ARG A 69 1.52 8.69 11.12
N LEU A 70 1.67 9.98 10.83
CA LEU A 70 0.70 10.75 10.06
C LEU A 70 0.65 10.27 8.60
N VAL A 71 1.81 10.03 7.98
CA VAL A 71 1.89 9.48 6.62
C VAL A 71 1.30 8.07 6.54
N ASP A 72 1.61 7.23 7.52
CA ASP A 72 1.12 5.85 7.59
C ASP A 72 -0.42 5.76 7.71
N ILE A 73 -1.05 6.77 8.32
CA ILE A 73 -2.52 6.88 8.40
C ILE A 73 -3.11 7.60 7.18
N LEU A 74 -2.44 8.63 6.65
CA LEU A 74 -2.97 9.47 5.58
C LEU A 74 -3.02 8.74 4.24
N ILE A 75 -1.97 7.97 3.91
CA ILE A 75 -1.88 7.22 2.65
C ILE A 75 -3.03 6.21 2.49
N PRO A 76 -3.31 5.29 3.44
CA PRO A 76 -4.38 4.32 3.27
C PRO A 76 -5.76 4.97 3.22
N VAL A 77 -5.98 6.08 3.94
CA VAL A 77 -7.24 6.83 3.90
C VAL A 77 -7.46 7.43 2.51
N MET A 78 -6.44 8.05 1.91
CA MET A 78 -6.53 8.61 0.56
C MET A 78 -6.76 7.52 -0.50
N ILE A 79 -6.07 6.38 -0.38
CA ILE A 79 -6.27 5.23 -1.27
C ILE A 79 -7.69 4.68 -1.13
N ALA A 80 -8.20 4.53 0.09
CA ALA A 80 -9.56 4.06 0.35
C ALA A 80 -10.62 5.02 -0.23
N ALA A 81 -10.42 6.33 -0.08
CA ALA A 81 -11.32 7.34 -0.64
C ALA A 81 -11.33 7.30 -2.19
N CYS A 82 -10.17 7.25 -2.83
CA CYS A 82 -10.07 7.11 -4.29
C CYS A 82 -10.69 5.80 -4.78
N GLY A 83 -10.45 4.68 -4.07
CA GLY A 83 -11.04 3.39 -4.40
C GLY A 83 -12.56 3.41 -4.36
N LEU A 84 -13.15 4.03 -3.33
CA LEU A 84 -14.60 4.17 -3.20
C LEU A 84 -15.22 4.93 -4.39
N VAL A 85 -14.62 6.06 -4.78
CA VAL A 85 -15.11 6.89 -5.89
C VAL A 85 -15.08 6.11 -7.21
N LEU A 86 -14.00 5.37 -7.47
CA LEU A 86 -13.88 4.57 -8.69
C LEU A 86 -14.90 3.43 -8.74
N VAL A 87 -15.15 2.74 -7.63
CA VAL A 87 -16.14 1.65 -7.56
C VAL A 87 -17.56 2.20 -7.78
N LEU A 88 -17.91 3.32 -7.17
CA LEU A 88 -19.21 3.95 -7.36
C LEU A 88 -19.39 4.48 -8.80
N GLY A 89 -18.38 5.16 -9.34
CA GLY A 89 -18.41 5.67 -10.72
C GLY A 89 -18.51 4.56 -11.77
N THR A 90 -17.69 3.51 -11.65
CA THR A 90 -17.74 2.35 -12.55
C THR A 90 -19.06 1.58 -12.41
N GLY A 91 -19.57 1.39 -11.19
CA GLY A 91 -20.86 0.75 -10.95
C GLY A 91 -22.03 1.52 -11.58
N LEU A 92 -22.06 2.85 -11.43
CA LEU A 92 -23.10 3.70 -12.01
C LEU A 92 -23.03 3.72 -13.55
N THR A 93 -21.83 3.81 -14.13
CA THR A 93 -21.64 3.83 -15.60
C THR A 93 -21.99 2.48 -16.23
N VAL A 94 -21.59 1.36 -15.62
CA VAL A 94 -21.98 0.01 -16.07
C VAL A 94 -23.48 -0.16 -15.98
N ARG A 95 -24.12 0.19 -14.85
CA ARG A 95 -25.58 0.13 -14.70
C ARG A 95 -26.29 0.95 -15.77
N ALA A 96 -25.85 2.19 -16.01
CA ALA A 96 -26.41 3.05 -17.04
C ALA A 96 -26.24 2.43 -18.45
N PHE A 97 -25.11 1.77 -18.74
CA PHE A 97 -24.89 1.09 -20.01
C PHE A 97 -25.78 -0.15 -20.18
N TYR A 98 -25.99 -0.95 -19.13
CA TYR A 98 -26.90 -2.10 -19.15
C TYR A 98 -28.37 -1.69 -19.36
N VAL A 99 -28.82 -0.62 -18.70
CA VAL A 99 -30.17 -0.07 -18.91
C VAL A 99 -30.33 0.46 -20.34
N ARG A 100 -29.33 1.16 -20.88
CA ARG A 100 -29.35 1.62 -22.28
C ARG A 100 -29.40 0.44 -23.27
N LYS A 101 -28.71 -0.67 -22.97
CA LYS A 101 -28.71 -1.88 -23.80
C LYS A 101 -30.06 -2.59 -23.79
N SER A 102 -30.82 -2.57 -22.68
CA SER A 102 -32.17 -3.15 -22.66
C SER A 102 -33.16 -2.35 -23.50
N ILE A 103 -33.06 -1.02 -23.51
CA ILE A 103 -33.96 -0.15 -24.28
C ILE A 103 -33.76 -0.32 -25.79
N LYS A 104 -32.51 -0.41 -26.27
CA LYS A 104 -32.23 -0.60 -27.71
C LYS A 104 -32.71 -1.95 -28.26
N LYS A 105 -32.82 -2.98 -27.41
CA LYS A 105 -33.34 -4.29 -27.81
C LYS A 105 -34.88 -4.28 -27.98
N THR A 106 -35.57 -3.38 -27.27
CA THR A 106 -37.02 -3.22 -27.37
C THR A 106 -37.43 -2.50 -28.65
N GLU A 107 -36.59 -1.62 -29.18
CA GLU A 107 -36.85 -0.88 -30.43
C GLU A 107 -36.50 -1.65 -31.71
N SER A 108 -35.69 -2.71 -31.62
CA SER A 108 -35.32 -3.55 -32.77
C SER A 108 -36.30 -4.70 -33.06
N VAL A 109 -37.50 -4.71 -32.47
CA VAL A 109 -38.57 -5.64 -32.85
C VAL A 109 -39.27 -5.05 -34.07
N PRO A 110 -39.24 -5.70 -35.26
CA PRO A 110 -39.90 -5.16 -36.44
C PRO A 110 -41.40 -4.99 -36.18
N GLU A 111 -41.95 -3.84 -36.59
CA GLU A 111 -43.39 -3.57 -36.68
C GLU A 111 -44.13 -4.82 -37.24
N PRO A 112 -45.25 -5.27 -36.65
CA PRO A 112 -46.00 -6.41 -37.17
C PRO A 112 -46.47 -6.08 -38.60
N TYR A 113 -46.03 -6.87 -39.58
CA TYR A 113 -46.48 -6.73 -40.96
C TYR A 113 -48.01 -6.80 -41.03
N THR A 114 -48.65 -5.69 -41.41
CA THR A 114 -50.06 -5.68 -41.86
C THR A 114 -50.16 -6.54 -43.11
N GLN A 115 -50.69 -7.76 -42.95
CA GLN A 115 -51.07 -8.61 -44.09
C GLN A 115 -52.33 -8.01 -44.75
N PRO A 116 -52.40 -7.90 -46.08
CA PRO A 116 -53.63 -7.48 -46.75
C PRO A 116 -54.75 -8.49 -46.45
N GLU A 117 -55.90 -7.95 -46.04
CA GLU A 117 -57.13 -8.64 -45.67
C GLU A 117 -57.60 -9.62 -46.76
N PRO A 118 -57.99 -10.87 -46.43
CA PRO A 118 -58.50 -11.80 -47.43
C PRO A 118 -59.92 -11.40 -47.86
N GLU A 119 -60.11 -11.18 -49.16
CA GLU A 119 -61.42 -10.90 -49.76
C GLU A 119 -62.46 -11.97 -49.39
N THR A 120 -63.62 -11.52 -48.90
CA THR A 120 -64.75 -12.36 -48.50
C THR A 120 -65.41 -13.00 -49.72
N GLN A 121 -65.43 -14.32 -49.80
CA GLN A 121 -66.13 -15.08 -50.84
C GLN A 121 -67.67 -14.95 -50.70
N PRO A 122 -68.44 -14.79 -51.78
CA PRO A 122 -69.91 -14.83 -51.72
C PRO A 122 -70.42 -16.26 -51.44
N GLN A 123 -71.35 -16.38 -50.49
CA GLN A 123 -72.04 -17.62 -50.11
C GLN A 123 -72.93 -18.17 -51.25
N PRO A 124 -73.11 -19.50 -51.37
CA PRO A 124 -73.84 -20.11 -52.49
C PRO A 124 -75.36 -19.87 -52.39
N ARG A 125 -75.95 -19.31 -53.46
CA ARG A 125 -77.41 -19.25 -53.62
C ARG A 125 -77.91 -20.57 -54.21
N THR A 126 -78.59 -21.37 -53.38
CA THR A 126 -79.39 -22.51 -53.83
C THR A 126 -80.60 -21.98 -54.61
N GLU A 127 -80.66 -22.24 -55.92
CA GLU A 127 -81.87 -22.00 -56.70
C GLU A 127 -82.10 -23.12 -57.73
N ILE A 128 -82.87 -24.11 -57.26
CA ILE A 128 -83.90 -24.94 -57.93
C ILE A 128 -83.80 -25.18 -59.44
N GLN A 129 -83.68 -26.47 -59.77
CA GLN A 129 -83.68 -27.09 -61.09
C GLN A 129 -85.12 -27.47 -61.49
N PRO A 130 -85.66 -27.04 -62.65
CA PRO A 130 -86.90 -27.61 -63.17
C PRO A 130 -86.62 -28.86 -64.00
N ALA A 131 -87.49 -29.85 -63.80
CA ALA A 131 -87.46 -31.18 -64.40
C ALA A 131 -88.04 -31.20 -65.83
N ASN A 132 -87.52 -32.17 -66.60
CA ASN A 132 -87.83 -32.65 -67.96
C ASN A 132 -87.05 -32.04 -69.13
#